data_AF-M3CBN6-F1
#
_entry.id   AF-M3CBN6-F1
#
_cell.length_a   1.000
_cell.length_b   1.000
_cell.length_c   1.000
_cell.angle_alpha   90.00
_cell.angle_beta   90.00
_cell.angle_gamma   90.00
#
_symmetry.space_group_name_H-M   'P 1'
#
loop_
_entity.id
_entity.type
_entity.pdbx_description
1 polymer ?
#
loop_
_entity_poly.entity_id
_entity_poly.type
_entity_poly.pdbx_seq_one_letter_code
_entity_poly.pdbx_strand_id
1 'polypeptide(L)'
;MYDRDSGTCAERLDPDARFRSASVVKLLIALDHLWDRGPADALPPDDRSRLDAMLARSDDAAAGHFWERNGGTGVITRMVSRLGLTHTAGPPAGFPGHWGYSAITAADTVRVYRYLLDAAPPPVRTAVLGPLRRATRLGADGFDQSFGIPTAFPRPWAVKQGWSGYPPADPGRGEVEGVDLGRPALHTTGLVGPDDRWIVAVLTLHPAGTPYAAAGETVTGIVRSLNLP
;
A
#
# COMPACT_ATOMS: atom_id res chain seq x y z
N MET A 1 -8.80 -9.27 -6.78
CA MET A 1 -9.97 -8.73 -6.07
C MET A 1 -10.56 -9.83 -5.20
N TYR A 2 -10.76 -9.55 -3.91
CA TYR A 2 -11.34 -10.47 -2.94
C TYR A 2 -12.71 -9.97 -2.49
N ASP A 3 -13.71 -10.85 -2.54
CA ASP A 3 -15.06 -10.62 -2.04
C ASP A 3 -15.16 -11.12 -0.61
N ARG A 4 -15.42 -10.22 0.34
CA ARG A 4 -15.54 -10.60 1.75
C ARG A 4 -16.82 -11.37 2.05
N ASP A 5 -17.89 -11.13 1.31
CA ASP A 5 -19.18 -11.78 1.57
C ASP A 5 -19.11 -13.27 1.23
N SER A 6 -18.53 -13.60 0.07
CA SER A 6 -18.33 -15.00 -0.33
C SER A 6 -17.05 -15.62 0.24
N GLY A 7 -16.10 -14.80 0.72
CA GLY A 7 -14.82 -15.26 1.22
C GLY A 7 -13.86 -15.76 0.13
N THR A 8 -14.09 -15.37 -1.14
CA THR A 8 -13.35 -15.87 -2.31
C THR A 8 -12.68 -14.76 -3.11
N CYS A 9 -11.64 -15.11 -3.88
CA CYS A 9 -11.07 -14.21 -4.88
C CYS A 9 -11.96 -14.23 -6.12
N ALA A 10 -12.78 -13.19 -6.31
CA ALA A 10 -13.62 -13.02 -7.49
C ALA A 10 -12.78 -12.85 -8.77
N GLU A 11 -11.62 -12.18 -8.69
CA GLU A 11 -10.70 -12.02 -9.81
C GLU A 11 -9.24 -12.11 -9.34
N ARG A 12 -8.39 -12.84 -10.09
CA ARG A 12 -6.99 -13.10 -9.74
C ARG A 12 -6.14 -13.21 -11.02
N LEU A 13 -5.07 -12.44 -11.09
CA LEU A 13 -4.03 -12.52 -12.12
C LEU A 13 -2.67 -12.38 -11.43
N ASP A 14 -1.73 -13.29 -11.71
CA ASP A 14 -0.36 -13.34 -11.16
C ASP A 14 -0.22 -12.84 -9.71
N PRO A 15 -1.03 -13.43 -8.80
CA PRO A 15 -1.27 -12.95 -7.44
C PRO A 15 -0.03 -12.91 -6.55
N ASP A 16 0.94 -13.77 -6.86
CA ASP A 16 2.17 -14.00 -6.09
C ASP A 16 3.38 -13.35 -6.78
N ALA A 17 3.15 -12.64 -7.91
CA ALA A 17 4.19 -11.85 -8.56
C ALA A 17 4.63 -10.71 -7.63
N ARG A 18 5.95 -10.54 -7.52
CA ARG A 18 6.58 -9.56 -6.64
C ARG A 18 6.74 -8.22 -7.34
N PHE A 19 6.35 -7.17 -6.64
CA PHE A 19 6.52 -5.79 -7.04
C PHE A 19 7.24 -5.04 -5.93
N ARG A 20 8.02 -4.03 -6.28
CA ARG A 20 8.45 -3.06 -5.27
C ARG A 20 7.22 -2.37 -4.71
N SER A 21 7.14 -2.22 -3.40
CA SER A 21 5.93 -1.74 -2.76
C SER A 21 5.59 -0.28 -3.05
N ALA A 22 6.61 0.52 -3.33
CA ALA A 22 6.53 1.97 -3.19
C ALA A 22 5.82 2.30 -1.85
N SER A 23 4.88 3.24 -1.88
CA SER A 23 4.14 3.68 -0.70
C SER A 23 3.12 2.70 -0.12
N VAL A 24 2.85 1.54 -0.74
CA VAL A 24 1.91 0.54 -0.18
C VAL A 24 2.46 -0.08 1.12
N VAL A 25 3.78 -0.21 1.27
CA VAL A 25 4.42 -0.73 2.49
C VAL A 25 4.14 0.10 3.74
N LYS A 26 3.70 1.35 3.60
CA LYS A 26 3.29 2.19 4.73
C LYS A 26 2.15 1.56 5.55
N LEU A 27 1.37 0.65 4.95
CA LEU A 27 0.41 -0.19 5.69
C LEU A 27 1.11 -1.08 6.72
N LEU A 28 2.22 -1.74 6.34
CA LEU A 28 3.02 -2.58 7.23
C LEU A 28 3.75 -1.75 8.29
N ILE A 29 4.26 -0.58 7.91
CA ILE A 29 4.90 0.36 8.85
C ILE A 29 3.90 0.83 9.91
N ALA A 30 2.68 1.20 9.51
CA ALA A 30 1.63 1.59 10.44
C ALA A 30 1.23 0.44 11.36
N LEU A 31 0.99 -0.75 10.82
CA LEU A 31 0.63 -1.93 11.60
C LEU A 31 1.71 -2.31 12.60
N ASP A 32 2.99 -2.28 12.21
CA ASP A 32 4.11 -2.57 13.09
C ASP A 32 4.19 -1.58 14.26
N HIS A 33 4.04 -0.29 13.97
CA HIS A 33 4.03 0.74 15.01
C HIS A 33 2.89 0.57 16.02
N LEU A 34 1.74 0.07 15.55
CA LEU A 34 0.53 -0.12 16.34
C LEU A 34 0.44 -1.49 17.02
N TRP A 35 1.24 -2.47 16.62
CA TRP A 35 0.97 -3.89 16.90
C TRP A 35 0.85 -4.25 18.38
N ASP A 36 1.78 -3.74 19.20
CA ASP A 36 1.84 -4.00 20.64
C ASP A 36 1.41 -2.77 21.46
N ARG A 37 0.92 -1.74 20.78
CA ARG A 37 0.39 -0.55 21.44
C ARG A 37 -1.08 -0.79 21.73
N GLY A 38 -1.52 -0.40 22.93
CA GLY A 38 -2.92 -0.47 23.35
C GLY A 38 -3.84 0.39 22.46
N PRO A 39 -5.01 0.82 22.94
CA PRO A 39 -5.92 1.62 22.11
C PRO A 39 -5.20 2.81 21.48
N ALA A 40 -5.49 3.13 20.22
CA ALA A 40 -4.85 4.21 19.46
C ALA A 40 -4.91 5.57 20.16
N ASP A 41 -5.86 5.76 21.08
CA ASP A 41 -5.95 6.96 21.91
C ASP A 41 -4.80 7.11 22.91
N ALA A 42 -4.05 6.04 23.18
CA ALA A 42 -2.81 6.05 23.96
C ALA A 42 -1.58 6.44 23.13
N LEU A 43 -1.72 6.67 21.80
CA LEU A 43 -0.60 7.13 20.99
C LEU A 43 -0.27 8.59 21.31
N PRO A 44 1.02 8.95 21.36
CA PRO A 44 1.44 10.34 21.39
C PRO A 44 0.78 11.15 20.25
N PRO A 45 0.37 12.40 20.49
CA PRO A 45 -0.24 13.24 19.45
C PRO A 45 0.58 13.36 18.16
N ASP A 46 1.90 13.41 18.29
CA ASP A 46 2.82 13.45 17.14
C ASP A 46 2.78 12.15 16.33
N ASP A 47 2.77 10.99 16.98
CA ASP A 47 2.66 9.69 16.32
C ASP A 47 1.32 9.60 15.56
N ARG A 48 0.23 10.09 16.17
CA ARG A 48 -1.10 10.14 15.51
C ARG A 48 -1.08 11.02 14.26
N SER A 49 -0.48 12.20 14.36
CA SER A 49 -0.38 13.16 13.25
C SER A 49 0.49 12.61 12.11
N ARG A 50 1.60 11.93 12.45
CA ARG A 50 2.46 11.24 11.47
C ARG A 50 1.74 10.08 10.79
N LEU A 51 0.99 9.26 11.53
CA LEU A 51 0.19 8.17 10.95
C LEU A 51 -0.86 8.71 9.96
N ASP A 52 -1.57 9.77 10.34
CA ASP A 52 -2.57 10.40 9.46
C ASP A 52 -1.93 10.92 8.16
N ALA A 53 -0.83 11.70 8.27
CA ALA A 53 -0.11 12.20 7.11
C ALA A 53 0.47 11.08 6.23
N MET A 54 1.08 10.05 6.85
CA MET A 54 1.66 8.91 6.15
C MET A 54 0.62 8.12 5.37
N LEU A 55 -0.59 7.93 5.92
CA LEU A 55 -1.60 7.08 5.31
C LEU A 55 -2.50 7.85 4.34
N ALA A 56 -2.95 9.06 4.68
CA ALA A 56 -3.84 9.86 3.83
C ALA A 56 -3.09 10.58 2.70
N ARG A 57 -1.91 11.12 2.99
CA ARG A 57 -1.10 11.93 2.05
C ARG A 57 0.16 11.21 1.60
N SER A 58 0.37 9.96 2.01
CA SER A 58 1.55 9.18 1.64
C SER A 58 2.87 9.84 2.05
N ASP A 59 2.89 10.58 3.15
CA ASP A 59 4.08 11.32 3.61
C ASP A 59 5.29 10.42 3.87
N ASP A 60 6.40 10.70 3.19
CA ASP A 60 7.64 9.92 3.25
C ASP A 60 8.48 10.22 4.48
N ALA A 61 8.42 11.44 5.03
CA ALA A 61 9.14 11.80 6.24
C ALA A 61 8.51 11.11 7.47
N ALA A 62 7.18 11.01 7.49
CA ALA A 62 6.46 10.24 8.50
C ALA A 62 6.76 8.73 8.40
N ALA A 63 6.83 8.18 7.18
CA ALA A 63 7.23 6.78 6.98
C ALA A 63 8.68 6.53 7.38
N GLY A 64 9.61 7.40 7.00
CA GLY A 64 11.01 7.34 7.40
C GLY A 64 11.17 7.38 8.93
N HIS A 65 10.43 8.26 9.61
CA HIS A 65 10.43 8.32 11.07
C HIS A 65 10.06 6.97 11.72
N PHE A 66 8.95 6.36 11.31
CA PHE A 66 8.54 5.07 11.88
C PHE A 66 9.45 3.93 11.47
N TRP A 67 9.95 3.93 10.22
CA TRP A 67 10.92 2.96 9.74
C TRP A 67 12.18 2.95 10.59
N GLU A 68 12.82 4.11 10.77
CA GLU A 68 14.04 4.25 11.58
C GLU A 68 13.77 3.90 13.03
N ARG A 69 12.73 4.49 13.63
CA ARG A 69 12.36 4.26 15.03
C ARG A 69 12.09 2.79 15.35
N ASN A 70 11.52 2.05 14.41
CA ASN A 70 11.15 0.66 14.61
C ASN A 70 12.21 -0.34 14.09
N GLY A 71 13.43 0.11 13.80
CA GLY A 71 14.56 -0.76 13.47
C GLY A 71 14.64 -1.18 12.00
N GLY A 72 14.15 -0.35 11.09
CA GLY A 72 14.30 -0.50 9.64
C GLY A 72 13.66 -1.77 9.10
N THR A 73 14.44 -2.61 8.41
CA THR A 73 14.00 -3.88 7.81
C THR A 73 13.36 -4.85 8.81
N GLY A 74 13.62 -4.67 10.11
CA GLY A 74 12.94 -5.38 11.19
C GLY A 74 11.41 -5.20 11.18
N VAL A 75 10.91 -4.05 10.71
CA VAL A 75 9.47 -3.79 10.50
C VAL A 75 8.86 -4.85 9.59
N ILE A 76 9.47 -5.08 8.42
CA ILE A 76 8.95 -6.05 7.44
C ILE A 76 9.05 -7.46 7.99
N THR A 77 10.18 -7.80 8.63
CA THR A 77 10.39 -9.13 9.22
C THR A 77 9.28 -9.49 10.23
N ARG A 78 8.93 -8.56 11.13
CA ARG A 78 7.87 -8.76 12.11
C ARG A 78 6.51 -8.88 11.44
N MET A 79 6.19 -8.02 10.47
CA MET A 79 4.89 -8.05 9.78
C MET A 79 4.69 -9.29 8.91
N VAL A 80 5.74 -9.74 8.22
CA VAL A 80 5.75 -11.00 7.48
C VAL A 80 5.38 -12.16 8.40
N SER A 81 6.03 -12.27 9.57
CA SER A 81 5.74 -13.33 10.54
C SER A 81 4.34 -13.21 11.14
N ARG A 82 3.96 -12.02 11.62
CA ARG A 82 2.70 -11.77 12.32
C ARG A 82 1.47 -11.95 11.43
N LEU A 83 1.57 -11.53 10.17
CA LEU A 83 0.48 -11.62 9.22
C LEU A 83 0.53 -12.92 8.40
N GLY A 84 1.67 -13.62 8.37
CA GLY A 84 1.88 -14.81 7.54
C GLY A 84 1.94 -14.46 6.05
N LEU A 85 2.67 -13.40 5.70
CA LEU A 85 2.89 -12.97 4.32
C LEU A 85 3.95 -13.88 3.68
N THR A 86 3.67 -14.53 2.56
CA THR A 86 4.56 -15.59 2.04
C THR A 86 5.52 -15.11 0.97
N HIS A 87 5.24 -13.96 0.35
CA HIS A 87 6.04 -13.42 -0.75
C HIS A 87 6.48 -11.98 -0.53
N THR A 88 5.96 -11.29 0.49
CA THR A 88 6.50 -10.03 1.00
C THR A 88 7.89 -10.23 1.61
N ALA A 89 8.81 -9.33 1.26
CA ALA A 89 10.17 -9.31 1.78
C ALA A 89 10.64 -7.87 2.00
N GLY A 90 11.65 -7.70 2.86
CA GLY A 90 12.30 -6.40 3.04
C GLY A 90 12.92 -5.88 1.73
N PRO A 91 13.38 -4.62 1.71
CA PRO A 91 14.11 -4.11 0.56
C PRO A 91 15.37 -4.96 0.30
N PRO A 92 15.88 -5.01 -0.95
CA PRO A 92 17.09 -5.77 -1.26
C PRO A 92 18.27 -5.36 -0.38
N ALA A 93 19.20 -6.27 -0.12
CA ALA A 93 20.23 -6.08 0.91
C ALA A 93 21.13 -4.85 0.69
N GLY A 94 21.30 -4.42 -0.58
CA GLY A 94 22.01 -3.19 -0.94
C GLY A 94 21.26 -1.87 -0.67
N PHE A 95 20.00 -1.94 -0.25
CA PHE A 95 19.11 -0.80 -0.07
C PHE A 95 18.33 -0.82 1.27
N PRO A 96 18.95 -1.12 2.42
CA PRO A 96 18.23 -1.36 3.67
C PRO A 96 17.44 -0.15 4.20
N GLY A 97 17.82 1.08 3.81
CA GLY A 97 17.08 2.30 4.13
C GLY A 97 15.90 2.62 3.21
N HIS A 98 15.74 1.90 2.10
CA HIS A 98 14.74 2.19 1.07
C HIS A 98 13.48 1.36 1.32
N TRP A 99 12.70 1.70 2.34
CA TRP A 99 11.48 0.97 2.69
C TRP A 99 10.55 0.69 1.48
N GLY A 100 10.48 1.62 0.52
CA GLY A 100 9.66 1.50 -0.68
C GLY A 100 10.13 0.45 -1.69
N TYR A 101 11.32 -0.12 -1.50
CA TYR A 101 11.85 -1.22 -2.32
C TYR A 101 11.47 -2.60 -1.75
N SER A 102 10.76 -2.65 -0.61
CA SER A 102 10.23 -3.89 -0.07
C SER A 102 9.37 -4.60 -1.12
N ALA A 103 9.53 -5.92 -1.24
CA ALA A 103 8.68 -6.71 -2.14
C ALA A 103 7.28 -6.87 -1.54
N ILE A 104 6.24 -6.69 -2.36
CA ILE A 104 4.85 -7.04 -2.03
C ILE A 104 4.22 -7.82 -3.19
N THR A 105 3.11 -8.50 -2.89
CA THR A 105 2.28 -9.18 -3.88
C THR A 105 0.83 -8.79 -3.71
N ALA A 106 -0.01 -9.06 -4.71
CA ALA A 106 -1.44 -8.81 -4.60
C ALA A 106 -2.08 -9.70 -3.51
N ALA A 107 -1.65 -10.96 -3.41
CA ALA A 107 -2.14 -11.90 -2.39
C ALA A 107 -1.81 -11.42 -0.96
N ASP A 108 -0.57 -11.02 -0.71
CA ASP A 108 -0.15 -10.54 0.61
C ASP A 108 -0.79 -9.19 0.94
N THR A 109 -0.96 -8.30 -0.04
CA THR A 109 -1.67 -7.03 0.15
C THR A 109 -3.14 -7.26 0.53
N VAL A 110 -3.83 -8.19 -0.13
CA VAL A 110 -5.20 -8.58 0.26
C VAL A 110 -5.21 -9.13 1.68
N ARG A 111 -4.22 -9.94 2.07
CA ARG A 111 -4.10 -10.49 3.42
C ARG A 111 -3.93 -9.42 4.50
N VAL A 112 -3.19 -8.33 4.21
CA VAL A 112 -3.06 -7.16 5.09
C VAL A 112 -4.42 -6.50 5.33
N TYR A 113 -5.20 -6.25 4.27
CA TYR A 113 -6.53 -5.66 4.39
C TYR A 113 -7.53 -6.58 5.11
N ARG A 114 -7.45 -7.90 4.89
CA ARG A 114 -8.26 -8.88 5.64
C ARG A 114 -7.95 -8.84 7.12
N TYR A 115 -6.67 -8.80 7.51
CA TYR A 115 -6.30 -8.62 8.91
C TYR A 115 -6.91 -7.33 9.49
N LEU A 116 -6.78 -6.20 8.78
CA LEU A 116 -7.33 -4.92 9.21
C LEU A 116 -8.84 -4.99 9.46
N LEU A 117 -9.59 -5.71 8.64
CA LEU A 117 -11.05 -5.79 8.74
C LEU A 117 -11.53 -6.82 9.75
N ASP A 118 -10.91 -8.00 9.75
CA ASP A 118 -11.47 -9.19 10.37
C ASP A 118 -10.83 -9.51 11.74
N ALA A 119 -9.60 -9.04 12.01
CA ALA A 119 -8.83 -9.45 13.18
C ALA A 119 -8.17 -8.31 13.97
N ALA A 120 -7.86 -7.17 13.34
CA ALA A 120 -7.20 -6.06 13.99
C ALA A 120 -8.07 -5.51 15.14
N PRO A 121 -7.49 -5.17 16.31
CA PRO A 121 -8.23 -4.49 17.37
C PRO A 121 -8.93 -3.23 16.84
N PRO A 122 -10.18 -2.93 17.26
CA PRO A 122 -10.94 -1.80 16.72
C PRO A 122 -10.18 -0.46 16.71
N PRO A 123 -9.37 -0.10 17.74
CA PRO A 123 -8.58 1.13 17.69
C PRO A 123 -7.48 1.12 16.61
N VAL A 124 -6.82 -0.02 16.39
CA VAL A 124 -5.81 -0.19 15.32
C VAL A 124 -6.48 -0.07 13.96
N ARG A 125 -7.60 -0.78 13.76
CA ARG A 125 -8.40 -0.70 12.54
C ARG A 125 -8.81 0.73 12.23
N THR A 126 -9.30 1.48 13.22
CA THR A 126 -9.69 2.89 13.05
C THR A 126 -8.50 3.79 12.74
N ALA A 127 -7.37 3.62 13.43
CA ALA A 127 -6.16 4.41 13.21
C ALA A 127 -5.57 4.23 11.80
N VAL A 128 -5.73 3.03 11.20
CA VAL A 128 -5.26 2.78 9.83
C VAL A 128 -6.33 3.14 8.80
N LEU A 129 -7.55 2.60 8.90
CA LEU A 129 -8.57 2.80 7.87
C LEU A 129 -9.14 4.22 7.84
N GLY A 130 -9.14 4.95 8.96
CA GLY A 130 -9.62 6.33 9.02
C GLY A 130 -8.89 7.26 8.03
N PRO A 131 -7.56 7.39 8.13
CA PRO A 131 -6.76 8.14 7.16
C PRO A 131 -6.87 7.62 5.72
N LEU A 132 -6.91 6.29 5.49
CA LEU A 132 -7.05 5.74 4.13
C LEU A 132 -8.40 6.11 3.48
N ARG A 133 -9.48 6.20 4.27
CA ARG A 133 -10.77 6.74 3.80
C ARG A 133 -10.67 8.22 3.45
N ARG A 134 -9.78 8.98 4.09
CA ARG A 134 -9.55 10.40 3.81
C ARG A 134 -8.37 10.65 2.87
N ALA A 135 -7.91 9.63 2.13
CA ALA A 135 -6.80 9.81 1.20
C ALA A 135 -7.05 11.01 0.28
N THR A 136 -6.05 11.88 0.18
CA THR A 136 -6.14 13.14 -0.57
C THR A 136 -5.79 12.91 -2.03
N ARG A 137 -6.25 13.80 -2.92
CA ARG A 137 -5.85 13.77 -4.32
C ARG A 137 -4.34 13.90 -4.49
N LEU A 138 -3.71 14.84 -3.78
CA LEU A 138 -2.27 15.05 -3.85
C LEU A 138 -1.57 14.43 -2.65
N GLY A 139 -0.44 13.77 -2.89
CA GLY A 139 0.48 13.33 -1.85
C GLY A 139 1.12 14.51 -1.11
N ALA A 140 1.88 14.22 -0.06
CA ALA A 140 2.70 15.20 0.64
C ALA A 140 3.79 15.80 -0.28
N ASP A 141 4.23 15.00 -1.26
CA ASP A 141 5.17 15.35 -2.33
C ASP A 141 4.52 16.08 -3.52
N GLY A 142 3.20 16.31 -3.47
CA GLY A 142 2.43 16.91 -4.57
C GLY A 142 2.09 15.96 -5.72
N PHE A 143 2.43 14.66 -5.63
CA PHE A 143 2.09 13.68 -6.65
C PHE A 143 0.57 13.44 -6.68
N ASP A 144 -0.03 13.41 -7.87
CA ASP A 144 -1.44 13.09 -8.02
C ASP A 144 -1.66 11.58 -7.80
N GLN A 145 -2.33 11.23 -6.71
CA GLN A 145 -2.63 9.86 -6.32
C GLN A 145 -4.09 9.48 -6.58
N SER A 146 -4.84 10.24 -7.38
CA SER A 146 -6.25 9.91 -7.68
C SER A 146 -6.47 8.84 -8.76
N PHE A 147 -5.45 8.22 -9.32
CA PHE A 147 -5.55 7.14 -10.32
C PHE A 147 -6.10 5.82 -9.73
N GLY A 148 -6.59 4.89 -10.55
CA GLY A 148 -7.04 3.59 -10.04
C GLY A 148 -8.36 3.68 -9.28
N ILE A 149 -8.45 3.09 -8.08
CA ILE A 149 -9.69 3.03 -7.29
C ILE A 149 -10.38 4.40 -7.13
N PRO A 150 -9.70 5.50 -6.74
CA PRO A 150 -10.35 6.80 -6.56
C PRO A 150 -10.97 7.41 -7.81
N THR A 151 -10.50 7.07 -9.03
CA THR A 151 -11.08 7.53 -10.30
C THR A 151 -12.04 6.51 -10.91
N ALA A 152 -11.87 5.22 -10.60
CA ALA A 152 -12.70 4.15 -11.15
C ALA A 152 -14.06 4.07 -10.47
N PHE A 153 -14.14 4.33 -9.16
CA PHE A 153 -15.35 4.13 -8.38
C PHE A 153 -15.69 5.35 -7.51
N PRO A 154 -17.00 5.62 -7.30
CA PRO A 154 -17.42 6.57 -6.27
C PRO A 154 -17.05 6.03 -4.88
N ARG A 155 -17.05 6.93 -3.90
CA ARG A 155 -17.01 6.54 -2.48
C ARG A 155 -18.27 5.72 -2.13
N PRO A 156 -18.22 4.84 -1.10
CA PRO A 156 -17.13 4.66 -0.14
C PRO A 156 -15.95 3.84 -0.67
N TRP A 157 -14.75 4.28 -0.28
CA TRP A 157 -13.51 3.54 -0.42
C TRP A 157 -12.51 3.93 0.67
N ALA A 158 -11.50 3.09 0.90
CA ALA A 158 -10.33 3.36 1.72
C ALA A 158 -9.08 2.88 0.99
N VAL A 159 -8.18 3.79 0.56
CA VAL A 159 -7.10 3.42 -0.37
C VAL A 159 -5.71 3.73 0.15
N LYS A 160 -4.75 2.89 -0.20
CA LYS A 160 -3.33 3.23 -0.18
C LYS A 160 -2.73 3.05 -1.57
N GLN A 161 -2.23 4.15 -2.11
CA GLN A 161 -1.57 4.21 -3.41
C GLN A 161 -0.05 4.02 -3.26
N GLY A 162 0.60 3.54 -4.32
CA GLY A 162 2.05 3.46 -4.44
C GLY A 162 2.53 3.92 -5.81
N TRP A 163 3.59 4.72 -5.87
CA TRP A 163 4.21 5.15 -7.12
C TRP A 163 5.73 5.23 -6.97
N SER A 164 6.44 4.99 -8.06
CA SER A 164 7.90 5.13 -8.12
C SER A 164 8.34 5.19 -9.59
N GLY A 165 9.39 5.96 -9.90
CA GLY A 165 9.92 6.06 -11.27
C GLY A 165 9.16 7.04 -12.18
N TYR A 166 8.43 7.99 -11.58
CA TYR A 166 7.86 9.13 -12.30
C TYR A 166 8.59 10.41 -11.89
N PRO A 167 8.80 11.39 -12.80
CA PRO A 167 9.51 12.61 -12.49
C PRO A 167 9.02 13.28 -11.20
N PRO A 168 9.94 13.78 -10.37
CA PRO A 168 11.38 13.93 -10.63
C PRO A 168 12.26 12.70 -10.30
N ALA A 169 11.73 11.46 -10.26
CA ALA A 169 12.50 10.29 -9.84
C ALA A 169 13.65 9.87 -10.80
N ASP A 170 14.72 9.33 -10.20
CA ASP A 170 15.91 8.74 -10.84
C ASP A 170 15.53 7.53 -11.73
N PRO A 171 16.09 7.38 -12.96
CA PRO A 171 15.97 6.16 -13.73
C PRO A 171 16.33 4.94 -12.87
N GLY A 172 15.39 4.02 -12.79
CA GLY A 172 15.44 2.90 -11.88
C GLY A 172 16.60 1.93 -12.11
N ARG A 173 16.84 1.05 -11.14
CA ARG A 173 17.98 0.11 -11.12
C ARG A 173 17.54 -1.32 -11.46
N GLY A 174 17.25 -1.60 -12.74
CA GLY A 174 17.01 -2.96 -13.24
C GLY A 174 16.16 -3.87 -12.33
N GLU A 175 16.44 -5.16 -12.30
CA GLU A 175 15.91 -6.10 -11.30
C GLU A 175 16.98 -6.42 -10.25
N VAL A 176 16.62 -6.35 -8.97
CA VAL A 176 17.51 -6.67 -7.84
C VAL A 176 16.76 -7.62 -6.90
N GLU A 177 17.34 -8.78 -6.61
CA GLU A 177 16.75 -9.81 -5.73
C GLU A 177 15.30 -10.18 -6.08
N GLY A 178 14.96 -10.22 -7.38
CA GLY A 178 13.62 -10.55 -7.87
C GLY A 178 12.60 -9.41 -7.74
N VAL A 179 13.08 -8.18 -7.51
CA VAL A 179 12.27 -6.96 -7.47
C VAL A 179 12.70 -6.00 -8.56
N ASP A 180 11.78 -5.63 -9.44
CA ASP A 180 12.03 -4.62 -10.48
C ASP A 180 12.05 -3.21 -9.87
N LEU A 181 13.22 -2.60 -9.90
CA LEU A 181 13.47 -1.22 -9.48
C LEU A 181 13.63 -0.28 -10.68
N GLY A 182 13.61 -0.80 -11.91
CA GLY A 182 13.86 -0.11 -13.17
C GLY A 182 12.65 0.54 -13.82
N ARG A 183 11.55 -0.22 -13.92
CA ARG A 183 10.31 0.19 -14.60
C ARG A 183 9.44 1.05 -13.70
N PRO A 184 8.79 2.14 -14.17
CA PRO A 184 7.84 2.90 -13.36
C PRO A 184 6.74 2.00 -12.75
N ALA A 185 6.50 2.15 -11.46
CA ALA A 185 5.50 1.38 -10.71
C ALA A 185 4.34 2.29 -10.34
N LEU A 186 3.11 1.83 -10.58
CA LEU A 186 1.90 2.52 -10.17
C LEU A 186 0.95 1.49 -9.55
N HIS A 187 0.57 1.69 -8.30
CA HIS A 187 -0.14 0.68 -7.51
C HIS A 187 -1.37 1.31 -6.88
N THR A 188 -2.49 0.61 -6.99
CA THR A 188 -3.73 1.00 -6.32
C THR A 188 -4.26 -0.16 -5.50
N THR A 189 -4.46 0.10 -4.21
CA THR A 189 -4.87 -0.92 -3.24
C THR A 189 -5.86 -0.32 -2.27
N GLY A 190 -6.84 -1.09 -1.81
CA GLY A 190 -7.85 -0.57 -0.92
C GLY A 190 -9.11 -1.39 -0.80
N LEU A 191 -10.05 -0.77 -0.10
CA LEU A 191 -11.40 -1.24 0.15
C LEU A 191 -12.36 -0.47 -0.74
N VAL A 192 -13.34 -1.16 -1.34
CA VAL A 192 -14.31 -0.56 -2.26
C VAL A 192 -15.72 -1.04 -1.92
N GLY A 193 -16.68 -0.12 -1.99
CA GLY A 193 -18.10 -0.42 -1.84
C GLY A 193 -18.58 -0.40 -0.39
N PRO A 194 -19.91 -0.54 -0.18
CA PRO A 194 -20.51 -0.55 1.15
C PRO A 194 -19.89 -1.63 2.03
N ASP A 195 -19.81 -1.34 3.33
CA ASP A 195 -19.27 -2.22 4.38
C ASP A 195 -17.85 -2.76 4.13
N ASP A 196 -17.08 -2.03 3.30
CA ASP A 196 -15.75 -2.43 2.85
C ASP A 196 -15.75 -3.86 2.26
N ARG A 197 -16.80 -4.23 1.50
CA ARG A 197 -16.99 -5.58 0.96
C ARG A 197 -15.82 -6.06 0.11
N TRP A 198 -15.30 -5.21 -0.75
CA TRP A 198 -14.31 -5.60 -1.75
C TRP A 198 -12.91 -5.16 -1.37
N ILE A 199 -11.96 -6.09 -1.43
CA ILE A 199 -10.54 -5.79 -1.29
C ILE A 199 -9.90 -5.85 -2.67
N VAL A 200 -9.36 -4.73 -3.12
CA VAL A 200 -8.71 -4.58 -4.42
C VAL A 200 -7.21 -4.34 -4.20
N ALA A 201 -6.39 -5.08 -4.94
CA ALA A 201 -4.94 -4.87 -5.02
C ALA A 201 -4.53 -5.03 -6.48
N VAL A 202 -4.19 -3.92 -7.13
CA VAL A 202 -3.68 -3.87 -8.50
C VAL A 202 -2.28 -3.28 -8.45
N LEU A 203 -1.29 -4.10 -8.80
CA LEU A 203 0.12 -3.75 -8.79
C LEU A 203 0.63 -3.81 -10.23
N THR A 204 1.12 -2.69 -10.77
CA THR A 204 1.61 -2.63 -12.15
C THR A 204 3.02 -2.07 -12.25
N LEU A 205 3.74 -2.55 -13.26
CA LEU A 205 4.96 -1.95 -13.79
C LEU A 205 4.69 -1.51 -15.22
N HIS A 206 5.26 -0.38 -15.62
CA HIS A 206 5.09 0.19 -16.95
C HIS A 206 6.44 0.22 -17.69
N PRO A 207 6.45 0.21 -19.03
CA PRO A 207 7.67 0.45 -19.79
C PRO A 207 8.36 1.75 -19.37
N ALA A 208 9.71 1.75 -19.35
CA ALA A 208 10.48 2.94 -19.05
C ALA A 208 10.07 4.11 -19.95
N GLY A 209 9.91 5.31 -19.37
CA GLY A 209 9.46 6.50 -20.08
C GLY A 209 7.94 6.62 -20.27
N THR A 210 7.14 5.65 -19.79
CA THR A 210 5.67 5.78 -19.79
C THR A 210 5.25 6.97 -18.93
N PRO A 211 4.55 7.98 -19.47
CA PRO A 211 4.10 9.13 -18.69
C PRO A 211 3.08 8.73 -17.62
N TYR A 212 3.05 9.47 -16.51
CA TYR A 212 2.09 9.26 -15.43
C TYR A 212 0.64 9.17 -15.93
N ALA A 213 0.22 10.06 -16.84
CA ALA A 213 -1.14 10.07 -17.37
C ALA A 213 -1.52 8.73 -18.03
N ALA A 214 -0.66 8.20 -18.90
CA ALA A 214 -0.90 6.92 -19.58
C ALA A 214 -0.89 5.72 -18.62
N ALA A 215 0.03 5.72 -17.65
CA ALA A 215 0.05 4.70 -16.61
C ALA A 215 -1.21 4.75 -15.72
N GLY A 216 -1.63 5.96 -15.34
CA GLY A 216 -2.82 6.21 -14.55
C GLY A 216 -4.10 5.76 -15.26
N GLU A 217 -4.23 6.04 -16.56
CA GLU A 217 -5.33 5.54 -17.39
C GLU A 217 -5.33 4.02 -17.45
N THR A 218 -4.17 3.39 -17.64
CA THR A 218 -4.02 1.93 -17.67
C THR A 218 -4.49 1.29 -16.36
N VAL A 219 -3.96 1.77 -15.22
CA VAL A 219 -4.34 1.25 -13.90
C VAL A 219 -5.83 1.47 -13.63
N THR A 220 -6.36 2.63 -13.99
CA THR A 220 -7.79 2.94 -13.85
C THR A 220 -8.66 2.04 -14.73
N GLY A 221 -8.24 1.77 -15.96
CA GLY A 221 -8.92 0.87 -16.89
C GLY A 221 -9.00 -0.56 -16.35
N ILE A 222 -7.89 -1.08 -15.79
CA ILE A 222 -7.87 -2.38 -15.10
C ILE A 222 -8.88 -2.39 -13.96
N VAL A 223 -8.86 -1.37 -13.10
CA VAL A 223 -9.77 -1.29 -11.95
C VAL A 223 -11.24 -1.21 -12.38
N ARG A 224 -11.56 -0.47 -13.46
CA ARG A 224 -12.92 -0.41 -14.03
C ARG A 224 -13.38 -1.73 -14.65
N SER A 225 -12.44 -2.57 -15.10
CA SER A 225 -12.77 -3.89 -15.65
C SER A 225 -13.08 -4.94 -14.58
N LEU A 226 -12.77 -4.64 -13.30
CA LEU A 226 -13.15 -5.50 -12.19
C LEU A 226 -14.67 -5.51 -12.04
N ASN A 227 -15.25 -6.70 -11.93
CA ASN A 227 -16.68 -6.90 -11.75
C ASN A 227 -17.11 -6.62 -10.30
N LEU A 228 -17.09 -5.34 -9.92
CA LEU A 228 -17.72 -4.85 -8.70
C LEU A 228 -19.20 -4.54 -8.99
N PRO A 229 -20.16 -5.12 -8.27
CA PRO A 229 -21.59 -4.80 -8.42
C PRO A 229 -21.92 -3.37 -7.96
#